data_AF-A0A7X7N6Y5-F1
#
_entry.id   AF-A0A7X7N6Y5-F1
#
_cell.length_a   1.000
_cell.length_b   1.000
_cell.length_c   1.000
_cell.angle_alpha   90.00
_cell.angle_beta   90.00
_cell.angle_gamma   90.00
#
_symmetry.space_group_name_H-M   'P 1'
#
loop_
_entity.id
_entity.type
_entity.pdbx_description
1 polymer ?
#
loop_
_entity_poly.entity_id
_entity_poly.type
_entity_poly.pdbx_seq_one_letter_code
_entity_poly.pdbx_strand_id
1 'polypeptide(L)'
;MFTALYQIAKNTFRESLREPIYLLVLISALCLIGFFPIFSMFVFRAQEKLVIDSSMATMMILGWSVAVLIASYAVSREIDNGTALLLLSKPVQRPVFIIAKILGILAAITVFWFITATATIITLRVAEDQFRFDQLMMTLYFGAILLAFIIAAAFNYVNQASFSAGTILSLVVLLPLVAAVGQFKPYADHEVVTGLSWHIVPALVLILFSLLAMGALATTLSTRFGLVSNLLLCIVIFIIGLMSDYLLGRKAREPWNDTVPKGTKQLWMATYRFAPTEKSDIAKWDRPVKVDESFPFTVWSSADKSNSIQEKGDPLDLPQLGENPKATWKDGQGWHFDPNNVDGNPMYMAQYDPKNTEKHWTVIKIAREIDDVKRDSRDIIDSYDAYVFRRSDNPPQIPTGGSYLSPYPRGGSYMASVAYALVPNWQLFWMADALAVKQRIPWTYVAWGAAYVILFTALLMILAIVLFGDREVGKQIVE
;
A
#
# COMPACT_ATOMS: atom_id res chain seq x y z
N MET A 1 29.48 -11.71 18.88
CA MET A 1 28.75 -11.28 17.66
C MET A 1 27.66 -10.26 17.96
N PHE A 2 26.67 -10.58 18.82
CA PHE A 2 25.59 -9.64 19.17
C PHE A 2 26.05 -8.32 19.81
N THR A 3 27.07 -8.36 20.66
CA THR A 3 27.67 -7.15 21.25
C THR A 3 28.28 -6.23 20.19
N ALA A 4 29.05 -6.77 19.25
CA ALA A 4 29.62 -6.01 18.15
C ALA A 4 28.53 -5.41 17.23
N LEU A 5 27.51 -6.20 16.89
CA LEU A 5 26.35 -5.76 16.12
C LEU A 5 25.69 -4.53 16.77
N TYR A 6 25.35 -4.63 18.06
CA TYR A 6 24.68 -3.56 18.79
C TYR A 6 25.54 -2.29 18.89
N GLN A 7 26.83 -2.42 19.17
CA GLN A 7 27.72 -1.25 19.31
C GLN A 7 27.92 -0.52 17.98
N ILE A 8 28.09 -1.25 16.87
CA ILE A 8 28.21 -0.64 15.54
C ILE A 8 26.89 0.02 15.13
N ALA A 9 25.76 -0.64 15.37
CA ALA A 9 24.44 -0.08 15.06
C ALA A 9 24.16 1.18 15.88
N LYS A 10 24.44 1.15 17.19
CA LYS A 10 24.30 2.31 18.08
C LYS A 10 25.22 3.46 17.66
N ASN A 11 26.45 3.17 17.25
CA ASN A 11 27.35 4.21 16.78
C ASN A 11 26.84 4.84 15.48
N THR A 12 26.47 4.01 14.50
CA THR A 12 25.92 4.44 13.21
C THR A 12 24.66 5.29 13.39
N PHE A 13 23.77 4.90 14.30
CA PHE A 13 22.60 5.68 14.67
C PHE A 13 22.98 7.07 15.20
N ARG A 14 23.92 7.13 16.15
CA ARG A 14 24.37 8.41 16.72
C ARG A 14 25.06 9.28 15.69
N GLU A 15 25.86 8.70 14.81
CA GLU A 15 26.52 9.39 13.70
C GLU A 15 25.49 9.96 12.71
N SER A 16 24.49 9.17 12.33
CA SER A 16 23.39 9.59 11.45
C SER A 16 22.64 10.81 11.98
N LEU A 17 22.37 10.85 13.29
CA LEU A 17 21.71 12.00 13.94
C LEU A 17 22.62 13.23 14.09
N ARG A 18 23.95 13.07 13.99
CA ARG A 18 24.90 14.18 14.09
C ARG A 18 25.10 14.91 12.78
N GLU A 19 24.77 14.28 11.66
CA GLU A 19 24.91 14.88 10.34
C GLU A 19 24.00 16.12 10.20
N PRO A 20 24.54 17.29 9.79
CA PRO A 20 23.74 18.50 9.61
C PRO A 20 22.63 18.35 8.58
N ILE A 21 22.85 17.53 7.54
CA ILE A 21 21.90 17.28 6.46
C ILE A 21 20.60 16.64 7.00
N TYR A 22 20.71 15.74 7.97
CA TYR A 22 19.54 15.16 8.65
C TYR A 22 18.68 16.27 9.26
N LEU A 23 19.31 17.16 10.04
CA LEU A 23 18.60 18.24 10.71
C LEU A 23 17.96 19.21 9.72
N LEU A 24 18.68 19.59 8.66
CA LEU A 24 18.17 20.52 7.65
C LEU A 24 16.90 19.98 6.99
N VAL A 25 16.89 18.70 6.60
CA VAL A 25 15.71 18.08 5.98
C VAL A 25 14.59 17.83 7.00
N LEU A 26 14.92 17.49 8.25
CA LEU A 26 13.91 17.37 9.30
C LEU A 26 13.21 18.71 9.57
N ILE A 27 13.97 19.79 9.72
CA ILE A 27 13.41 21.11 10.00
C ILE A 27 12.60 21.62 8.81
N SER A 28 13.05 21.38 7.57
CA SER A 28 12.24 21.72 6.40
C SER A 28 10.92 20.95 6.38
N ALA A 29 10.93 19.65 6.71
CA ALA A 29 9.72 18.86 6.85
C ALA A 29 8.78 19.40 7.93
N LEU A 30 9.30 19.74 9.11
CA LEU A 30 8.52 20.28 10.22
C LEU A 30 7.94 21.65 9.91
N CYS A 31 8.69 22.53 9.26
CA CYS A 31 8.18 23.82 8.84
C CYS A 31 7.04 23.65 7.81
N LEU A 32 7.25 22.85 6.77
CA LEU A 32 6.21 22.57 5.77
C LEU A 32 4.95 21.97 6.42
N ILE A 33 5.11 20.95 7.26
CA ILE A 33 4.00 20.33 7.99
C ILE A 33 3.28 21.35 8.88
N GLY A 34 4.01 22.25 9.56
CA GLY A 34 3.42 23.28 10.41
C GLY A 34 2.65 24.36 9.64
N PHE A 35 3.02 24.63 8.39
CA PHE A 35 2.37 25.66 7.57
C PHE A 35 1.14 25.17 6.79
N PHE A 36 0.94 23.85 6.62
CA PHE A 36 -0.23 23.33 5.89
C PHE A 36 -1.61 23.82 6.35
N PRO A 37 -1.89 24.03 7.65
CA PRO A 37 -3.17 24.59 8.08
C PRO A 37 -3.46 25.96 7.46
N ILE A 38 -2.43 26.79 7.26
CA ILE A 38 -2.56 28.09 6.62
C ILE A 38 -2.92 27.93 5.14
N PHE A 39 -2.23 27.05 4.41
CA PHE A 39 -2.52 26.77 3.00
C PHE A 39 -3.90 26.14 2.79
N SER A 40 -4.38 25.39 3.78
CA SER A 40 -5.65 24.67 3.68
C SER A 40 -6.89 25.56 3.77
N MET A 41 -6.77 26.80 4.24
CA MET A 41 -7.87 27.77 4.28
C MET A 41 -8.43 28.14 2.89
N PHE A 42 -7.63 27.99 1.85
CA PHE A 42 -8.04 28.31 0.48
C PHE A 42 -8.91 27.20 -0.15
N VAL A 43 -9.14 26.07 0.56
CA VAL A 43 -9.90 24.92 0.07
C VAL A 43 -11.25 24.79 0.79
N PHE A 44 -12.33 24.88 0.04
CA PHE A 44 -13.69 24.76 0.58
C PHE A 44 -14.02 23.31 1.00
N ARG A 45 -14.51 23.14 2.22
CA ARG A 45 -15.09 21.88 2.75
C ARG A 45 -14.20 20.62 2.66
N ALA A 46 -12.88 20.77 2.49
CA ALA A 46 -11.93 19.66 2.43
C ALA A 46 -10.57 19.96 3.10
N GLN A 47 -10.57 20.87 4.09
CA GLN A 47 -9.36 21.33 4.78
C GLN A 47 -8.59 20.19 5.44
N GLU A 48 -9.26 19.36 6.25
CA GLU A 48 -8.68 18.21 6.94
C GLU A 48 -8.01 17.25 5.96
N LYS A 49 -8.69 16.94 4.84
CA LYS A 49 -8.17 16.08 3.77
C LYS A 49 -6.86 16.65 3.21
N LEU A 50 -6.83 17.93 2.87
CA LEU A 50 -5.64 18.56 2.29
C LEU A 50 -4.46 18.51 3.25
N VAL A 51 -4.69 18.81 4.54
CA VAL A 51 -3.63 18.78 5.57
C VAL A 51 -3.07 17.37 5.72
N ILE A 52 -3.93 16.35 5.85
CA ILE A 52 -3.52 14.95 5.97
C ILE A 52 -2.68 14.54 4.75
N ASP A 53 -3.21 14.76 3.55
CA ASP A 53 -2.58 14.38 2.29
C ASP A 53 -1.21 15.04 2.11
N SER A 54 -1.15 16.36 2.36
CA SER A 54 0.08 17.15 2.20
C SER A 54 1.13 16.83 3.27
N SER A 55 0.73 16.61 4.52
CA SER A 55 1.64 16.20 5.59
C SER A 55 2.19 14.80 5.36
N MET A 56 1.35 13.86 4.94
CA MET A 56 1.77 12.51 4.56
C MET A 56 2.73 12.52 3.37
N ALA A 57 2.45 13.33 2.33
CA ALA A 57 3.34 13.52 1.17
C ALA A 57 4.71 14.03 1.61
N THR A 58 4.72 15.09 2.42
CA THR A 58 5.94 15.74 2.92
C THR A 58 6.78 14.79 3.73
N MET A 59 6.15 14.04 4.65
CA MET A 59 6.82 13.03 5.47
C MET A 59 7.46 11.94 4.61
N MET A 60 6.74 11.45 3.60
CA MET A 60 7.21 10.37 2.74
C MET A 60 8.38 10.83 1.86
N ILE A 61 8.22 11.94 1.13
CA ILE A 61 9.23 12.44 0.19
C ILE A 61 10.51 12.87 0.92
N LEU A 62 10.39 13.67 1.98
CA LEU A 62 11.55 14.12 2.74
C LEU A 62 12.16 12.99 3.57
N GLY A 63 11.35 12.07 4.09
CA GLY A 63 11.85 10.88 4.78
C GLY A 63 12.65 9.96 3.86
N TRP A 64 12.22 9.76 2.61
CA TRP A 64 13.02 9.03 1.62
C TRP A 64 14.31 9.75 1.26
N SER A 65 14.26 11.08 1.11
CA SER A 65 15.45 11.88 0.86
C SER A 65 16.47 11.71 2.01
N VAL A 66 16.01 11.78 3.26
CA VAL A 66 16.83 11.52 4.45
C VAL A 66 17.39 10.10 4.45
N ALA A 67 16.56 9.10 4.15
CA ALA A 67 16.97 7.69 4.10
C ALA A 67 18.12 7.48 3.11
N VAL A 68 18.03 8.06 1.90
CA VAL A 68 19.05 7.96 0.85
C VAL A 68 20.34 8.69 1.23
N LEU A 69 20.23 9.89 1.80
CA LEU A 69 21.38 10.70 2.17
C LEU A 69 22.15 10.05 3.31
N ILE A 70 21.49 9.68 4.41
CA ILE A 70 22.14 9.00 5.55
C ILE A 70 22.78 7.68 5.08
N ALA A 71 22.07 6.87 4.29
CA ALA A 71 22.61 5.61 3.81
C ALA A 71 23.88 5.77 2.97
N SER A 72 23.95 6.85 2.19
CA SER A 72 25.12 7.18 1.37
C SER A 72 26.29 7.65 2.23
N TYR A 73 26.04 8.46 3.26
CA TYR A 73 27.07 8.94 4.18
C TYR A 73 27.59 7.84 5.12
N ALA A 74 26.69 7.04 5.71
CA ALA A 74 27.05 6.02 6.70
C ALA A 74 27.76 4.79 6.10
N VAL A 75 27.64 4.56 4.79
CA VAL A 75 28.22 3.41 4.09
C VAL A 75 29.18 3.82 2.99
N SER A 76 28.71 4.46 1.91
CA SER A 76 29.59 4.75 0.76
C SER A 76 30.77 5.64 1.17
N ARG A 77 30.51 6.74 1.88
CA ARG A 77 31.58 7.67 2.29
C ARG A 77 32.60 7.00 3.22
N GLU A 78 32.19 6.09 4.10
CA GLU A 78 33.12 5.34 4.94
C GLU A 78 33.96 4.32 4.18
N ILE A 79 33.38 3.70 3.14
CA ILE A 79 34.11 2.79 2.27
C ILE A 79 35.13 3.57 1.43
N ASP A 80 34.71 4.70 0.87
CA ASP A 80 35.54 5.53 -0.02
C ASP A 80 36.68 6.20 0.76
N ASN A 81 36.40 6.73 1.96
CA ASN A 81 37.41 7.32 2.85
C ASN A 81 38.33 6.28 3.54
N GLY A 82 38.10 4.98 3.34
CA GLY A 82 38.88 3.90 3.95
C GLY A 82 38.67 3.71 5.47
N THR A 83 37.75 4.44 6.11
CA THR A 83 37.45 4.28 7.54
C THR A 83 36.80 2.94 7.84
N ALA A 84 36.06 2.37 6.89
CA ALA A 84 35.49 1.02 7.00
C ALA A 84 36.58 -0.06 7.19
N LEU A 85 37.77 0.12 6.59
CA LEU A 85 38.89 -0.82 6.71
C LEU A 85 39.38 -0.92 8.15
N LEU A 86 39.46 0.22 8.86
CA LEU A 86 39.91 0.28 10.26
C LEU A 86 39.03 -0.55 11.20
N LEU A 87 37.72 -0.60 10.92
CA LEU A 87 36.77 -1.40 11.69
C LEU A 87 36.85 -2.89 11.34
N LEU A 88 37.12 -3.21 10.08
CA LEU A 88 37.28 -4.58 9.59
C LEU A 88 38.63 -5.22 9.96
N SER A 89 39.63 -4.42 10.34
CA SER A 89 40.89 -4.92 10.92
C SER A 89 40.71 -5.51 12.32
N LYS A 90 39.61 -5.19 13.00
CA LYS A 90 39.19 -5.86 14.24
C LYS A 90 38.46 -7.16 13.90
N PRO A 91 38.34 -8.14 14.84
CA PRO A 91 37.67 -9.41 14.57
C PRO A 91 36.14 -9.26 14.45
N VAL A 92 35.68 -8.57 13.40
CA VAL A 92 34.29 -8.30 13.05
C VAL A 92 34.04 -8.85 11.64
N GLN A 93 33.07 -9.76 11.53
CA GLN A 93 32.71 -10.35 10.25
C GLN A 93 32.02 -9.31 9.33
N ARG A 94 32.32 -9.35 8.03
CA ARG A 94 31.73 -8.44 7.02
C ARG A 94 30.19 -8.40 7.04
N PRO A 95 29.46 -9.53 7.15
CA PRO A 95 27.99 -9.49 7.22
C PRO A 95 27.47 -8.76 8.47
N VAL A 96 28.13 -8.94 9.62
CA VAL A 96 27.75 -8.27 10.88
C VAL A 96 27.92 -6.76 10.76
N PHE A 97 28.97 -6.29 10.09
CA PHE A 97 29.20 -4.87 9.84
C PHE A 97 28.04 -4.24 9.05
N ILE A 98 27.64 -4.85 7.91
CA ILE A 98 26.57 -4.32 7.06
C ILE A 98 25.19 -4.39 7.74
N ILE A 99 24.86 -5.51 8.39
CA ILE A 99 23.58 -5.63 9.12
C ILE A 99 23.49 -4.57 10.22
N ALA A 100 24.57 -4.35 10.97
CA ALA A 100 24.61 -3.31 12.00
C ALA A 100 24.41 -1.90 11.42
N LYS A 101 25.03 -1.61 10.27
CA LYS A 101 24.86 -0.33 9.56
C LYS A 101 23.41 -0.13 9.13
N ILE A 102 22.80 -1.13 8.51
CA ILE A 102 21.37 -1.09 8.11
C ILE A 102 20.49 -0.83 9.34
N LEU A 103 20.65 -1.59 10.43
CA LEU A 103 19.85 -1.40 11.64
C LEU A 103 20.01 0.00 12.26
N GLY A 104 21.24 0.55 12.28
CA GLY A 104 21.50 1.90 12.77
C GLY A 104 20.81 2.99 11.94
N ILE A 105 20.83 2.84 10.61
CA ILE A 105 20.17 3.75 9.66
C ILE A 105 18.63 3.66 9.79
N LEU A 106 18.08 2.44 9.87
CA LEU A 106 16.64 2.23 10.08
C LEU A 106 16.14 2.83 11.40
N ALA A 107 16.96 2.76 12.46
CA ALA A 107 16.65 3.42 13.73
C ALA A 107 16.63 4.95 13.60
N ALA A 108 17.57 5.53 12.84
CA ALA A 108 17.59 6.98 12.59
C ALA A 108 16.36 7.42 11.78
N ILE A 109 15.96 6.65 10.77
CA ILE A 109 14.74 6.90 9.99
C ILE A 109 13.48 6.82 10.86
N THR A 110 13.44 5.87 11.80
CA THR A 110 12.32 5.77 12.76
C THR A 110 12.20 7.03 13.62
N VAL A 111 13.31 7.65 14.01
CA VAL A 111 13.29 8.94 14.74
C VAL A 111 12.73 10.06 13.86
N PHE A 112 13.15 10.15 12.59
CA PHE A 112 12.59 11.12 11.64
C PHE A 112 11.08 10.97 11.52
N TRP A 113 10.62 9.74 11.31
CA TRP A 113 9.20 9.39 11.24
C TRP A 113 8.47 9.80 12.51
N PHE A 114 8.98 9.45 13.70
CA PHE A 114 8.31 9.73 14.95
C PHE A 114 8.07 11.23 15.17
N ILE A 115 9.08 12.06 14.89
CA ILE A 115 8.99 13.52 15.02
C ILE A 115 8.01 14.10 14.00
N THR A 116 8.05 13.66 12.74
CA THR A 116 7.16 14.17 11.68
C THR A 116 5.72 13.63 11.81
N ALA A 117 5.53 12.43 12.34
CA ALA A 117 4.22 11.85 12.65
C ALA A 117 3.54 12.60 13.79
N THR A 118 4.27 12.86 14.89
CA THR A 118 3.75 13.66 15.99
C THR A 118 3.45 15.10 15.54
N ALA A 119 4.31 15.69 14.72
CA ALA A 119 4.06 16.98 14.08
C ALA A 119 2.76 16.98 13.25
N THR A 120 2.56 15.97 12.40
CA THR A 120 1.35 15.85 11.56
C THR A 120 0.09 15.81 12.40
N ILE A 121 0.13 15.06 13.50
CA ILE A 121 -1.01 14.94 14.39
C ILE A 121 -1.29 16.28 15.12
N ILE A 122 -0.27 17.02 15.54
CA ILE A 122 -0.41 18.38 16.12
C ILE A 122 -0.99 19.33 15.07
N THR A 123 -0.44 19.34 13.87
CA THR A 123 -0.90 20.17 12.74
C THR A 123 -2.37 19.94 12.43
N LEU A 124 -2.82 18.69 12.47
CA LEU A 124 -4.23 18.39 12.24
C LEU A 124 -5.12 18.96 13.34
N ARG A 125 -4.65 18.94 14.60
CA ARG A 125 -5.36 19.58 15.72
C ARG A 125 -5.42 21.10 15.55
N VAL A 126 -4.41 21.72 14.93
CA VAL A 126 -4.39 23.15 14.58
C VAL A 126 -5.46 23.49 13.55
N ALA A 127 -5.74 22.59 12.61
CA ALA A 127 -6.80 22.74 11.62
C ALA A 127 -8.18 22.42 12.24
N GLU A 128 -8.68 23.31 13.10
CA GLU A 128 -9.99 23.13 13.76
C GLU A 128 -11.17 23.37 12.81
N ASP A 129 -11.25 24.49 12.08
CA ASP A 129 -12.41 24.85 11.27
C ASP A 129 -12.02 25.58 9.97
N GLN A 130 -12.95 25.69 9.01
CA GLN A 130 -12.74 26.19 7.64
C GLN A 130 -12.09 27.58 7.58
N PHE A 131 -12.25 28.39 8.62
CA PHE A 131 -11.70 29.75 8.70
C PHE A 131 -10.99 30.06 10.01
N ARG A 132 -10.83 29.07 10.90
CA ARG A 132 -10.23 29.25 12.22
C ARG A 132 -9.24 28.13 12.48
N PHE A 133 -8.05 28.52 12.90
CA PHE A 133 -7.04 27.59 13.36
C PHE A 133 -6.73 27.86 14.83
N ASP A 134 -6.28 26.81 15.51
CA ASP A 134 -5.89 26.92 16.90
C ASP A 134 -4.53 27.62 17.02
N GLN A 135 -4.58 28.95 17.19
CA GLN A 135 -3.40 29.80 17.35
C GLN A 135 -2.49 29.31 18.50
N LEU A 136 -3.06 28.77 19.58
CA LEU A 136 -2.28 28.29 20.73
C LEU A 136 -1.44 27.07 20.33
N MET A 137 -2.07 26.07 19.71
CA MET A 137 -1.37 24.86 19.29
C MET A 137 -0.32 25.15 18.22
N MET A 138 -0.61 26.07 17.30
CA MET A 138 0.37 26.51 16.30
C MET A 138 1.56 27.21 16.96
N THR A 139 1.30 28.09 17.93
CA THR A 139 2.37 28.79 18.69
C THR A 139 3.20 27.82 19.50
N LEU A 140 2.59 26.84 20.17
CA LEU A 140 3.30 25.79 20.91
C LEU A 140 4.13 24.90 19.97
N TYR A 141 3.63 24.57 18.78
CA TYR A 141 4.36 23.77 17.80
C TYR A 141 5.64 24.47 17.32
N PHE A 142 5.54 25.70 16.79
CA PHE A 142 6.72 26.44 16.35
C PHE A 142 7.61 26.85 17.54
N GLY A 143 7.02 27.16 18.69
CA GLY A 143 7.73 27.42 19.94
C GLY A 143 8.57 26.22 20.40
N ALA A 144 8.06 24.99 20.26
CA ALA A 144 8.81 23.77 20.58
C ALA A 144 10.02 23.58 19.64
N ILE A 145 9.89 23.93 18.35
CA ILE A 145 11.02 23.88 17.40
C ILE A 145 12.10 24.89 17.81
N LEU A 146 11.73 26.13 18.10
CA LEU A 146 12.67 27.15 18.57
C LEU A 146 13.31 26.78 19.91
N LEU A 147 12.52 26.26 20.85
CA LEU A 147 13.02 25.79 22.14
C LEU A 147 13.99 24.63 21.99
N ALA A 148 13.76 23.69 21.05
CA ALA A 148 14.69 22.62 20.75
C ALA A 148 16.06 23.15 20.30
N PHE A 149 16.07 24.18 19.45
CA PHE A 149 17.32 24.84 19.05
C PHE A 149 18.04 25.52 20.22
N ILE A 150 17.31 26.21 21.09
CA ILE A 150 17.88 26.87 22.28
C ILE A 150 18.48 25.83 23.23
N ILE A 151 17.74 24.75 23.50
CA ILE A 151 18.20 23.64 24.35
C ILE A 151 19.44 22.99 23.74
N ALA A 152 19.44 22.73 22.44
CA ALA A 152 20.59 22.16 21.74
C ALA A 152 21.81 23.09 21.74
N ALA A 153 21.61 24.40 21.57
CA ALA A 153 22.67 25.40 21.67
C ALA A 153 23.28 25.43 23.09
N ALA A 154 22.44 25.41 24.13
CA ALA A 154 22.90 25.36 25.51
C ALA A 154 23.67 24.06 25.82
N PHE A 155 23.16 22.90 25.39
CA PHE A 155 23.86 21.63 25.56
C PHE A 155 25.15 21.55 24.74
N ASN A 156 25.19 22.14 23.54
CA ASN A 156 26.40 22.24 22.75
C ASN A 156 27.45 23.11 23.46
N TYR A 157 27.03 24.26 24.02
CA TYR A 157 27.93 25.15 24.76
C TYR A 157 28.52 24.48 26.02
N VAL A 158 27.68 23.80 26.82
CA VAL A 158 28.11 23.20 28.09
C VAL A 158 28.86 21.88 27.89
N ASN A 159 28.33 20.97 27.06
CA ASN A 159 28.83 19.60 26.96
C ASN A 159 29.68 19.34 25.71
N GLN A 160 29.88 20.35 24.83
CA GLN A 160 30.54 20.20 23.52
C GLN A 160 29.92 19.07 22.69
N ALA A 161 28.63 18.79 22.90
CA ALA A 161 27.87 17.77 22.19
C ALA A 161 27.44 18.30 20.81
N SER A 162 27.24 17.42 19.82
CA SER A 162 26.77 17.84 18.49
C SER A 162 25.41 18.56 18.58
N PHE A 163 25.36 19.78 18.02
CA PHE A 163 24.16 20.60 17.93
C PHE A 163 23.03 19.87 17.20
N SER A 164 23.33 19.22 16.06
CA SER A 164 22.34 18.50 15.25
C SER A 164 21.63 17.41 16.06
N ALA A 165 22.40 16.52 16.67
CA ALA A 165 21.85 15.45 17.49
C ALA A 165 21.10 15.99 18.72
N GLY A 166 21.60 17.07 19.32
CA GLY A 166 20.93 17.76 20.43
C GLY A 166 19.53 18.22 20.05
N THR A 167 19.39 18.95 18.94
CA THR A 167 18.10 19.48 18.48
C THR A 167 17.11 18.35 18.20
N ILE A 168 17.56 17.29 17.50
CA ILE A 168 16.68 16.16 17.16
C ILE A 168 16.21 15.44 18.42
N LEU A 169 17.11 15.17 19.38
CA LEU A 169 16.74 14.51 20.63
C LEU A 169 15.81 15.37 21.49
N SER A 170 15.98 16.70 21.48
CA SER A 170 15.04 17.61 22.14
C SER A 170 13.66 17.58 21.47
N LEU A 171 13.59 17.53 20.14
CA LEU A 171 12.32 17.44 19.39
C LEU A 171 11.55 16.13 19.68
N VAL A 172 12.26 15.02 19.86
CA VAL A 172 11.65 13.72 20.26
C VAL A 172 10.89 13.85 21.58
N VAL A 173 11.26 14.77 22.46
CA VAL A 173 10.58 14.98 23.74
C VAL A 173 9.54 16.11 23.67
N LEU A 174 9.92 17.24 23.07
CA LEU A 174 9.08 18.44 23.07
C LEU A 174 7.82 18.29 22.21
N LEU A 175 7.88 17.67 21.03
CA LEU A 175 6.68 17.54 20.19
C LEU A 175 5.63 16.61 20.81
N PRO A 176 5.97 15.42 21.36
CA PRO A 176 4.99 14.63 22.11
C PRO A 176 4.40 15.36 23.33
N LEU A 177 5.18 16.20 24.01
CA LEU A 177 4.65 17.04 25.09
C LEU A 177 3.60 18.03 24.57
N VAL A 178 3.85 18.70 23.44
CA VAL A 178 2.86 19.57 22.80
C VAL A 178 1.62 18.77 22.37
N ALA A 179 1.80 17.59 21.78
CA ALA A 179 0.69 16.70 21.42
C ALA A 179 -0.14 16.28 22.65
N ALA A 180 0.52 16.02 23.79
CA ALA A 180 -0.15 15.71 25.05
C ALA A 180 -0.98 16.90 25.55
N VAL A 181 -0.46 18.13 25.49
CA VAL A 181 -1.25 19.34 25.81
C VAL A 181 -2.48 19.45 24.88
N GLY A 182 -2.32 19.12 23.60
CA GLY A 182 -3.41 19.08 22.62
C GLY A 182 -4.52 18.07 22.92
N GLN A 183 -4.21 16.94 23.59
CA GLN A 183 -5.21 15.93 23.98
C GLN A 183 -6.21 16.46 25.01
N PHE A 184 -5.74 17.30 25.94
CA PHE A 184 -6.55 17.79 27.05
C PHE A 184 -7.34 19.05 26.70
N LYS A 185 -7.09 19.68 25.56
CA LYS A 185 -7.82 20.87 25.11
C LYS A 185 -9.14 20.47 24.42
N PRO A 186 -10.32 20.89 24.92
CA PRO A 186 -11.60 20.58 24.31
C PRO A 186 -11.74 21.24 22.93
N TYR A 187 -12.42 20.54 22.01
CA TYR A 187 -12.79 21.07 20.69
C TYR A 187 -13.99 22.02 20.85
N ALA A 188 -13.96 23.20 20.23
CA ALA A 188 -14.86 24.30 20.58
C ALA A 188 -16.34 24.08 20.19
N ASP A 189 -16.64 23.27 19.18
CA ASP A 189 -17.98 23.28 18.53
C ASP A 189 -18.76 21.96 18.56
N HIS A 190 -18.25 20.91 19.23
CA HIS A 190 -19.00 19.66 19.41
C HIS A 190 -19.04 19.28 20.89
N GLU A 191 -20.24 18.97 21.39
CA GLU A 191 -20.51 18.45 22.75
C GLU A 191 -19.70 17.17 23.00
N VAL A 192 -18.44 17.38 23.39
CA VAL A 192 -17.44 16.40 23.80
C VAL A 192 -17.03 15.40 22.71
N VAL A 193 -16.11 15.83 21.84
CA VAL A 193 -15.02 14.95 21.39
C VAL A 193 -13.71 15.58 21.84
N THR A 194 -13.24 15.18 23.02
CA THR A 194 -11.86 15.41 23.44
C THR A 194 -10.96 14.50 22.63
N GLY A 195 -9.82 15.02 22.17
CA GLY A 195 -8.71 14.20 21.74
C GLY A 195 -8.23 14.42 20.31
N LEU A 196 -7.02 13.92 20.13
CA LEU A 196 -6.23 13.95 18.92
C LEU A 196 -6.79 12.95 17.90
N SER A 197 -6.63 13.18 16.59
CA SER A 197 -7.18 12.31 15.54
C SER A 197 -6.42 10.98 15.43
N TRP A 198 -6.63 10.11 16.43
CA TRP A 198 -5.99 8.80 16.55
C TRP A 198 -6.28 7.86 15.37
N HIS A 199 -7.34 8.15 14.62
CA HIS A 199 -7.73 7.43 13.41
C HIS A 199 -6.64 7.40 12.32
N ILE A 200 -5.73 8.37 12.31
CA ILE A 200 -4.70 8.51 11.27
C ILE A 200 -3.42 7.75 11.62
N VAL A 201 -3.26 7.32 12.88
CA VAL A 201 -2.06 6.59 13.33
C VAL A 201 -1.76 5.35 12.49
N PRO A 202 -2.72 4.48 12.13
CA PRO A 202 -2.48 3.38 11.20
C PRO A 202 -1.82 3.82 9.88
N ALA A 203 -2.27 4.94 9.29
CA ALA A 203 -1.70 5.46 8.06
C ALA A 203 -0.27 5.98 8.26
N LEU A 204 0.00 6.66 9.38
CA LEU A 204 1.35 7.12 9.70
C LEU A 204 2.31 5.95 9.91
N VAL A 205 1.86 4.87 10.55
CA VAL A 205 2.66 3.63 10.69
C VAL A 205 2.94 2.99 9.33
N LEU A 206 2.00 3.03 8.38
CA LEU A 206 2.27 2.58 7.01
C LEU A 206 3.36 3.43 6.34
N ILE A 207 3.38 4.75 6.55
CA ILE A 207 4.49 5.59 6.06
C ILE A 207 5.83 5.17 6.68
N LEU A 208 5.89 4.81 7.97
CA LEU A 208 7.12 4.26 8.56
C LEU A 208 7.62 3.06 7.77
N PHE A 209 6.73 2.13 7.41
CA PHE A 209 7.09 0.95 6.62
C PHE A 209 7.68 1.33 5.25
N SER A 210 7.09 2.32 4.58
CA SER A 210 7.64 2.90 3.35
C SER A 210 9.05 3.45 3.54
N LEU A 211 9.27 4.23 4.60
CA LEU A 211 10.57 4.83 4.89
C LEU A 211 11.64 3.78 5.25
N LEU A 212 11.27 2.74 6.00
CA LEU A 212 12.16 1.64 6.35
C LEU A 212 12.56 0.82 5.12
N ALA A 213 11.59 0.49 4.27
CA ALA A 213 11.85 -0.23 3.01
C ALA A 213 12.79 0.57 2.09
N MET A 214 12.58 1.88 1.96
CA MET A 214 13.47 2.75 1.19
C MET A 214 14.86 2.88 1.83
N GLY A 215 14.94 2.99 3.17
CA GLY A 215 16.21 3.05 3.89
C GLY A 215 17.05 1.78 3.71
N ALA A 216 16.42 0.61 3.77
CA ALA A 216 17.08 -0.67 3.50
C ALA A 216 17.58 -0.75 2.06
N LEU A 217 16.77 -0.29 1.10
CA LEU A 217 17.12 -0.29 -0.32
C LEU A 217 18.29 0.64 -0.60
N ALA A 218 18.21 1.88 -0.12
CA ALA A 218 19.25 2.88 -0.31
C ALA A 218 20.57 2.49 0.37
N THR A 219 20.51 1.80 1.51
CA THR A 219 21.70 1.25 2.18
C THR A 219 22.30 0.09 1.40
N THR A 220 21.46 -0.76 0.82
CA THR A 220 21.91 -1.87 -0.02
C THR A 220 22.63 -1.35 -1.27
N LEU A 221 22.07 -0.35 -1.94
CA LEU A 221 22.69 0.28 -3.11
C LEU A 221 23.95 1.07 -2.76
N SER A 222 24.02 1.75 -1.61
CA SER A 222 25.22 2.47 -1.18
C SER A 222 26.41 1.54 -0.86
N THR A 223 26.18 0.23 -0.70
CA THR A 223 27.27 -0.75 -0.63
C THR A 223 28.06 -0.88 -1.93
N ARG A 224 27.58 -0.36 -3.06
CA ARG A 224 28.27 -0.39 -4.37
C ARG A 224 28.37 0.96 -5.05
N PHE A 225 27.33 1.78 -4.91
CA PHE A 225 27.22 3.05 -5.62
C PHE A 225 27.58 4.20 -4.70
N GLY A 226 28.31 5.18 -5.25
CA GLY A 226 28.55 6.47 -4.61
C GLY A 226 27.26 7.26 -4.37
N LEU A 227 27.34 8.35 -3.61
CA LEU A 227 26.18 9.17 -3.22
C LEU A 227 25.31 9.58 -4.42
N VAL A 228 25.91 10.14 -5.46
CA VAL A 228 25.17 10.66 -6.62
C VAL A 228 24.46 9.53 -7.38
N SER A 229 25.16 8.43 -7.65
CA SER A 229 24.60 7.28 -8.33
C SER A 229 23.49 6.60 -7.51
N ASN A 230 23.69 6.47 -6.20
CA ASN A 230 22.67 5.92 -5.30
C ASN A 230 21.39 6.76 -5.31
N LEU A 231 21.53 8.09 -5.25
CA LEU A 231 20.39 9.01 -5.27
C LEU A 231 19.61 8.92 -6.59
N LEU A 232 20.30 8.90 -7.73
CA LEU A 232 19.66 8.75 -9.04
C LEU A 232 18.92 7.41 -9.18
N LEU A 233 19.55 6.31 -8.77
CA LEU A 233 18.93 4.98 -8.81
C LEU A 233 17.71 4.91 -7.89
N CYS A 234 17.82 5.46 -6.68
CA CYS A 234 16.71 5.54 -5.73
C CYS A 234 15.52 6.33 -6.30
N ILE A 235 15.76 7.45 -7.00
CA ILE A 235 14.70 8.23 -7.67
C ILE A 235 14.03 7.42 -8.77
N VAL A 236 14.79 6.71 -9.61
CA VAL A 236 14.23 5.87 -10.68
C VAL A 236 13.39 4.73 -10.10
N ILE A 237 13.92 4.02 -9.09
CA ILE A 237 13.20 2.93 -8.40
C ILE A 237 11.95 3.46 -7.70
N PHE A 238 12.01 4.67 -7.14
CA PHE A 238 10.86 5.33 -6.55
C PHE A 238 9.74 5.55 -7.59
N ILE A 239 10.07 6.14 -8.75
CA ILE A 239 9.09 6.39 -9.83
C ILE A 239 8.50 5.07 -10.34
N ILE A 240 9.33 4.06 -10.58
CA ILE A 240 8.88 2.73 -11.01
C ILE A 240 7.99 2.08 -9.94
N GLY A 241 8.34 2.23 -8.66
CA GLY A 241 7.57 1.68 -7.54
C GLY A 241 6.20 2.34 -7.36
N LEU A 242 6.09 3.66 -7.55
CA LEU A 242 4.80 4.36 -7.56
C LEU A 242 3.91 3.92 -8.71
N MET A 243 4.52 3.55 -9.85
CA MET A 243 3.81 3.09 -11.03
C MET A 243 3.72 1.55 -11.10
N SER A 244 4.13 0.83 -10.05
CA SER A 244 4.28 -0.63 -10.09
C SER A 244 2.97 -1.35 -10.39
N ASP A 245 1.87 -0.93 -9.77
CA ASP A 245 0.52 -1.46 -10.03
C ASP A 245 0.11 -1.24 -11.49
N TYR A 246 0.37 -0.05 -12.02
CA TYR A 246 0.06 0.31 -13.41
C TYR A 246 0.92 -0.46 -14.42
N LEU A 247 2.23 -0.57 -14.18
CA LEU A 247 3.21 -1.10 -15.14
C LEU A 247 3.28 -2.63 -15.10
N LEU A 248 3.27 -3.21 -13.90
CA LEU A 248 3.57 -4.62 -13.65
C LEU A 248 2.40 -5.36 -13.01
N GLY A 249 1.71 -4.74 -12.05
CA GLY A 249 0.54 -5.31 -11.38
C GLY A 249 -0.53 -5.70 -12.40
N ARG A 250 -0.71 -4.87 -13.43
CA ARG A 250 -1.62 -5.16 -14.53
C ARG A 250 -1.30 -6.42 -15.34
N LYS A 251 -0.03 -6.77 -15.48
CA LYS A 251 0.42 -7.92 -16.28
C LYS A 251 0.65 -9.16 -15.44
N ALA A 252 0.68 -9.02 -14.11
CA ALA A 252 0.79 -10.11 -13.16
C ALA A 252 -0.42 -11.05 -13.30
N ARG A 253 -0.28 -12.31 -12.85
CA ARG A 253 -1.39 -13.28 -12.84
C ARG A 253 -2.61 -12.73 -12.09
N GLU A 254 -3.57 -12.20 -12.84
CA GLU A 254 -4.92 -11.92 -12.37
C GLU A 254 -5.79 -13.16 -12.62
N PRO A 255 -6.14 -13.97 -11.60
CA PRO A 255 -6.97 -15.14 -11.80
C PRO A 255 -8.41 -14.71 -12.07
N TRP A 256 -8.92 -15.10 -13.23
CA TRP A 256 -10.34 -15.12 -13.53
C TRP A 256 -10.84 -16.54 -13.27
N ASN A 257 -11.94 -16.65 -12.53
CA ASN A 257 -12.51 -17.94 -12.19
C ASN A 257 -13.74 -18.22 -13.04
N ASP A 258 -13.89 -19.48 -13.43
CA ASP A 258 -15.07 -20.01 -14.10
C ASP A 258 -16.32 -19.84 -13.22
N THR A 259 -16.19 -20.13 -11.92
CA THR A 259 -17.29 -19.98 -10.94
C THR A 259 -17.09 -18.75 -10.07
N VAL A 260 -18.19 -18.20 -9.55
CA VAL A 260 -18.16 -17.06 -8.62
C VAL A 260 -17.32 -17.38 -7.37
N PRO A 261 -16.22 -16.64 -7.12
CA PRO A 261 -15.40 -16.87 -5.94
C PRO A 261 -16.10 -16.37 -4.66
N LYS A 262 -15.94 -17.12 -3.57
CA LYS A 262 -16.38 -16.68 -2.24
C LYS A 262 -15.54 -15.49 -1.75
N GLY A 263 -16.18 -14.53 -1.10
CA GLY A 263 -15.51 -13.35 -0.53
C GLY A 263 -16.46 -12.17 -0.33
N THR A 264 -15.94 -11.08 0.23
CA THR A 264 -16.74 -9.88 0.57
C THR A 264 -16.53 -8.70 -0.39
N LYS A 265 -15.52 -8.77 -1.27
CA LYS A 265 -15.21 -7.70 -2.23
C LYS A 265 -16.21 -7.63 -3.37
N GLN A 266 -16.30 -6.49 -4.05
CA GLN A 266 -17.20 -6.27 -5.19
C GLN A 266 -17.02 -7.37 -6.27
N LEU A 267 -18.14 -7.94 -6.73
CA LEU A 267 -18.16 -8.98 -7.77
C LEU A 267 -18.19 -8.35 -9.17
N TRP A 268 -17.26 -8.79 -10.00
CA TRP A 268 -17.11 -8.41 -11.40
C TRP A 268 -17.29 -9.63 -12.30
N MET A 269 -17.95 -9.42 -13.43
CA MET A 269 -18.15 -10.41 -14.47
C MET A 269 -17.65 -9.87 -15.81
N ALA A 270 -17.03 -10.72 -16.61
CA ALA A 270 -16.73 -10.46 -18.01
C ALA A 270 -17.31 -11.58 -18.88
N THR A 271 -17.74 -11.21 -20.08
CA THR A 271 -18.39 -12.11 -21.04
C THR A 271 -17.64 -12.12 -22.37
N TYR A 272 -17.69 -13.25 -23.06
CA TYR A 272 -17.25 -13.34 -24.46
C TYR A 272 -18.01 -14.45 -25.18
N ARG A 273 -18.40 -14.18 -26.42
CA ARG A 273 -19.07 -15.17 -27.27
C ARG A 273 -18.05 -15.88 -28.15
N PHE A 274 -17.79 -17.15 -27.87
CA PHE A 274 -16.84 -17.95 -28.64
C PHE A 274 -17.49 -18.54 -29.89
N ALA A 275 -16.86 -18.32 -31.04
CA ALA A 275 -17.26 -18.96 -32.30
C ALA A 275 -16.43 -20.23 -32.57
N PRO A 276 -16.98 -21.31 -33.16
CA PRO A 276 -16.23 -22.55 -33.43
C PRO A 276 -14.99 -22.40 -34.32
N THR A 277 -14.91 -21.30 -35.07
CA THR A 277 -13.75 -20.92 -35.90
C THR A 277 -12.56 -20.42 -35.08
N GLU A 278 -12.76 -19.98 -33.84
CA GLU A 278 -11.75 -19.41 -32.95
C GLU A 278 -10.99 -20.50 -32.17
N LYS A 279 -10.24 -21.34 -32.90
CA LYS A 279 -9.49 -22.46 -32.33
C LYS A 279 -8.16 -22.07 -31.66
N SER A 280 -7.79 -20.80 -31.71
CA SER A 280 -6.59 -20.24 -31.09
C SER A 280 -6.95 -19.12 -30.13
N ASP A 281 -6.07 -18.87 -29.16
CA ASP A 281 -6.20 -17.81 -28.15
C ASP A 281 -6.23 -16.40 -28.76
N ILE A 282 -7.39 -15.95 -29.21
CA ILE A 282 -7.58 -14.62 -29.82
C ILE A 282 -8.68 -13.83 -29.09
N ALA A 283 -9.41 -14.44 -28.15
CA ALA A 283 -10.53 -13.78 -27.49
C ALA A 283 -10.12 -12.49 -26.75
N LYS A 284 -10.85 -11.43 -27.08
CA LYS A 284 -10.83 -10.14 -26.37
C LYS A 284 -12.18 -9.99 -25.71
N TRP A 285 -12.21 -10.23 -24.41
CA TRP A 285 -13.42 -10.22 -23.62
C TRP A 285 -14.05 -8.83 -23.58
N ASP A 286 -15.32 -8.79 -23.22
CA ASP A 286 -16.01 -7.54 -22.94
C ASP A 286 -15.43 -6.87 -21.69
N ARG A 287 -15.66 -5.55 -21.59
CA ARG A 287 -15.24 -4.79 -20.41
C ARG A 287 -15.89 -5.38 -19.17
N PRO A 288 -15.13 -5.65 -18.09
CA PRO A 288 -15.71 -6.17 -16.87
C PRO A 288 -16.77 -5.24 -16.29
N VAL A 289 -17.85 -5.86 -15.84
CA VAL A 289 -19.04 -5.18 -15.35
C VAL A 289 -19.31 -5.60 -13.90
N LYS A 290 -19.74 -4.64 -13.07
CA LYS A 290 -20.15 -4.94 -11.69
C LYS A 290 -21.50 -5.66 -11.70
N VAL A 291 -21.56 -6.81 -11.04
CA VAL A 291 -22.77 -7.63 -11.10
C VAL A 291 -23.98 -6.94 -10.44
N ASP A 292 -23.77 -6.28 -9.31
CA ASP A 292 -24.87 -5.63 -8.55
C ASP A 292 -25.42 -4.35 -9.19
N GLU A 293 -24.64 -3.67 -10.03
CA GLU A 293 -25.02 -2.39 -10.63
C GLU A 293 -25.58 -2.56 -12.05
N SER A 294 -25.17 -3.60 -12.76
CA SER A 294 -25.42 -3.69 -14.20
C SER A 294 -26.41 -4.78 -14.60
N PHE A 295 -26.68 -5.74 -13.72
CA PHE A 295 -27.72 -6.73 -13.95
C PHE A 295 -28.91 -6.45 -13.06
N PRO A 296 -30.14 -6.58 -13.60
CA PRO A 296 -31.32 -6.56 -12.75
C PRO A 296 -31.27 -7.79 -11.83
N PHE A 297 -31.94 -7.69 -10.68
CA PHE A 297 -31.81 -8.57 -9.52
C PHE A 297 -31.37 -10.01 -9.83
N THR A 298 -30.20 -10.39 -9.33
CA THR A 298 -29.51 -11.64 -9.67
C THR A 298 -29.45 -12.59 -8.46
N VAL A 299 -29.73 -13.87 -8.70
CA VAL A 299 -29.64 -14.95 -7.70
C VAL A 299 -28.83 -16.13 -8.24
N TRP A 300 -28.28 -16.94 -7.33
CA TRP A 300 -27.26 -17.95 -7.64
C TRP A 300 -27.65 -19.33 -7.12
N SER A 301 -27.27 -20.38 -7.85
CA SER A 301 -27.48 -21.77 -7.44
C SER A 301 -26.33 -22.70 -7.85
N SER A 302 -26.15 -23.81 -7.11
CA SER A 302 -25.18 -24.87 -7.41
C SER A 302 -25.80 -25.97 -8.29
N ALA A 303 -24.96 -26.73 -8.98
CA ALA A 303 -25.43 -27.76 -9.94
C ALA A 303 -26.16 -28.95 -9.29
N ASP A 304 -25.81 -29.30 -8.04
CA ASP A 304 -26.36 -30.48 -7.35
C ASP A 304 -27.86 -30.36 -7.04
N LYS A 305 -28.37 -29.13 -6.93
CA LYS A 305 -29.80 -28.84 -6.67
C LYS A 305 -30.58 -28.38 -7.90
N SER A 306 -29.93 -28.12 -9.05
CA SER A 306 -30.64 -27.70 -10.28
C SER A 306 -30.91 -28.85 -11.26
N ASN A 307 -30.08 -29.90 -11.25
CA ASN A 307 -30.37 -31.11 -12.04
C ASN A 307 -31.63 -31.84 -11.54
N SER A 308 -31.90 -31.80 -10.23
CA SER A 308 -33.16 -32.26 -9.65
C SER A 308 -34.36 -31.35 -9.98
N ILE A 309 -34.13 -30.16 -10.54
CA ILE A 309 -35.15 -29.21 -11.02
C ILE A 309 -35.43 -29.44 -12.51
N GLN A 310 -34.43 -29.80 -13.33
CA GLN A 310 -34.63 -30.12 -14.76
C GLN A 310 -35.33 -31.48 -15.00
N GLU A 311 -35.14 -32.49 -14.14
CA GLU A 311 -35.83 -33.79 -14.28
C GLU A 311 -37.36 -33.72 -14.15
N LYS A 312 -37.91 -32.61 -13.63
CA LYS A 312 -39.36 -32.44 -13.41
C LYS A 312 -40.11 -31.62 -14.46
N GLY A 313 -39.44 -31.18 -15.53
CA GLY A 313 -40.11 -30.67 -16.75
C GLY A 313 -40.86 -29.33 -16.65
N ASP A 314 -40.91 -28.66 -15.51
CA ASP A 314 -41.58 -27.35 -15.36
C ASP A 314 -40.59 -26.18 -15.34
N PRO A 315 -40.95 -25.02 -15.95
CA PRO A 315 -40.15 -23.80 -15.93
C PRO A 315 -39.96 -23.32 -14.48
N LEU A 316 -38.81 -22.71 -14.17
CA LEU A 316 -38.45 -22.27 -12.82
C LEU A 316 -39.63 -21.64 -12.05
N ASP A 317 -40.05 -22.28 -10.95
CA ASP A 317 -40.97 -21.75 -9.94
C ASP A 317 -40.32 -20.63 -9.10
N LEU A 318 -39.51 -19.77 -9.73
CA LEU A 318 -39.01 -18.58 -9.05
C LEU A 318 -40.15 -17.56 -8.90
N PRO A 319 -40.34 -16.98 -7.70
CA PRO A 319 -41.44 -16.07 -7.44
C PRO A 319 -41.36 -14.84 -8.34
N GLN A 320 -42.52 -14.28 -8.69
CA GLN A 320 -42.61 -12.96 -9.31
C GLN A 320 -42.40 -11.89 -8.24
N LEU A 321 -41.36 -11.08 -8.38
CA LEU A 321 -40.87 -10.21 -7.32
C LEU A 321 -41.34 -8.74 -7.44
N GLY A 322 -42.11 -8.40 -8.47
CA GLY A 322 -42.63 -7.05 -8.73
C GLY A 322 -41.54 -6.03 -9.03
N GLU A 323 -41.79 -4.75 -8.73
CA GLU A 323 -40.87 -3.63 -9.01
C GLU A 323 -39.68 -3.54 -8.04
N ASN A 324 -39.77 -4.11 -6.83
CA ASN A 324 -38.69 -4.09 -5.85
C ASN A 324 -38.26 -5.50 -5.42
N PRO A 325 -37.45 -6.18 -6.23
CA PRO A 325 -37.15 -7.58 -6.01
C PRO A 325 -36.28 -7.86 -4.78
N LYS A 326 -35.40 -6.92 -4.40
CA LYS A 326 -34.53 -7.08 -3.22
C LYS A 326 -35.30 -7.16 -1.91
N ALA A 327 -36.44 -6.47 -1.79
CA ALA A 327 -37.24 -6.46 -0.56
C ALA A 327 -38.14 -7.69 -0.42
N THR A 328 -38.54 -8.29 -1.54
CA THR A 328 -39.51 -9.39 -1.59
C THR A 328 -38.82 -10.76 -1.57
N TRP A 329 -37.57 -10.83 -2.00
CA TRP A 329 -36.84 -12.09 -2.11
C TRP A 329 -36.60 -12.78 -0.77
N LYS A 330 -36.76 -14.09 -0.76
CA LYS A 330 -36.39 -14.98 0.35
C LYS A 330 -35.58 -16.13 -0.22
N ASP A 331 -34.39 -16.35 0.33
CA ASP A 331 -33.54 -17.48 -0.03
C ASP A 331 -34.30 -18.80 0.20
N GLY A 332 -34.33 -19.66 -0.82
CA GLY A 332 -35.17 -20.85 -0.84
C GLY A 332 -34.96 -21.67 -2.12
N GLN A 333 -35.39 -22.93 -2.11
CA GLN A 333 -35.28 -23.84 -3.26
C GLN A 333 -33.86 -23.97 -3.85
N GLY A 334 -32.82 -23.75 -3.03
CA GLY A 334 -31.42 -23.81 -3.47
C GLY A 334 -30.92 -22.58 -4.24
N TRP A 335 -31.71 -21.50 -4.28
CA TRP A 335 -31.32 -20.20 -4.80
C TRP A 335 -31.02 -19.22 -3.68
N HIS A 336 -29.89 -18.54 -3.81
CA HIS A 336 -29.41 -17.56 -2.83
C HIS A 336 -29.12 -16.22 -3.50
N PHE A 337 -29.47 -15.13 -2.81
CA PHE A 337 -29.11 -13.79 -3.27
C PHE A 337 -27.61 -13.53 -3.11
N ASP A 338 -27.02 -13.88 -1.96
CA ASP A 338 -25.57 -13.80 -1.77
C ASP A 338 -24.91 -15.09 -2.29
N PRO A 339 -24.04 -15.02 -3.31
CA PRO A 339 -23.34 -16.20 -3.83
C PRO A 339 -22.46 -16.90 -2.79
N ASN A 340 -22.08 -16.24 -1.68
CA ASN A 340 -21.32 -16.87 -0.60
C ASN A 340 -22.11 -17.94 0.16
N ASN A 341 -23.44 -17.79 0.20
CA ASN A 341 -24.36 -18.67 0.93
C ASN A 341 -24.72 -19.94 0.15
N VAL A 342 -24.28 -20.06 -1.11
CA VAL A 342 -24.51 -21.25 -1.92
C VAL A 342 -23.70 -22.43 -1.38
N ASP A 343 -24.38 -23.57 -1.25
CA ASP A 343 -23.79 -24.88 -0.95
C ASP A 343 -22.94 -25.35 -2.15
N GLY A 344 -21.63 -25.08 -2.10
CA GLY A 344 -20.68 -25.40 -3.17
C GLY A 344 -20.32 -24.21 -4.06
N ASN A 345 -19.93 -24.49 -5.31
CA ASN A 345 -19.60 -23.47 -6.30
C ASN A 345 -20.87 -23.09 -7.10
N PRO A 346 -21.16 -21.79 -7.28
CA PRO A 346 -22.26 -21.34 -8.13
C PRO A 346 -22.02 -21.74 -9.59
N MET A 347 -23.01 -22.41 -10.19
CA MET A 347 -22.97 -22.91 -11.57
C MET A 347 -24.06 -22.31 -12.45
N TYR A 348 -25.12 -21.78 -11.82
CA TYR A 348 -26.25 -21.14 -12.49
C TYR A 348 -26.49 -19.76 -11.89
N MET A 349 -26.85 -18.83 -12.76
CA MET A 349 -27.26 -17.47 -12.44
C MET A 349 -28.67 -17.25 -13.00
N ALA A 350 -29.59 -16.73 -12.19
CA ALA A 350 -30.89 -16.29 -12.65
C ALA A 350 -31.00 -14.77 -12.52
N GLN A 351 -31.40 -14.11 -13.60
CA GLN A 351 -31.60 -12.67 -13.67
C GLN A 351 -33.09 -12.37 -13.76
N TYR A 352 -33.59 -11.51 -12.89
CA TYR A 352 -34.98 -11.08 -12.86
C TYR A 352 -35.12 -9.74 -13.58
N ASP A 353 -35.86 -9.71 -14.69
CA ASP A 353 -36.21 -8.46 -15.37
C ASP A 353 -37.70 -8.13 -15.11
N PRO A 354 -38.01 -7.05 -14.36
CA PRO A 354 -39.39 -6.66 -14.09
C PRO A 354 -40.12 -6.15 -15.34
N LYS A 355 -39.40 -5.77 -16.41
CA LYS A 355 -39.99 -5.23 -17.64
C LYS A 355 -40.30 -6.31 -18.68
N ASN A 356 -39.72 -7.50 -18.55
CA ASN A 356 -39.97 -8.59 -19.48
C ASN A 356 -41.32 -9.25 -19.18
N THR A 357 -42.25 -9.15 -20.13
CA THR A 357 -43.65 -9.60 -19.98
C THR A 357 -43.84 -11.11 -20.28
N GLU A 358 -42.88 -11.75 -20.96
CA GLU A 358 -43.00 -13.17 -21.36
C GLU A 358 -42.27 -14.12 -20.41
N LYS A 359 -41.06 -13.74 -19.96
CA LYS A 359 -40.26 -14.50 -18.98
C LYS A 359 -39.58 -13.54 -18.02
N HIS A 360 -40.12 -13.42 -16.81
CA HIS A 360 -39.53 -12.58 -15.76
C HIS A 360 -38.13 -13.03 -15.33
N TRP A 361 -37.82 -14.33 -15.46
CA TRP A 361 -36.54 -14.90 -15.09
C TRP A 361 -35.80 -15.47 -16.30
N THR A 362 -34.53 -15.08 -16.45
CA THR A 362 -33.61 -15.67 -17.42
C THR A 362 -32.52 -16.43 -16.67
N VAL A 363 -32.44 -17.74 -16.88
CA VAL A 363 -31.42 -18.60 -16.26
C VAL A 363 -30.29 -18.87 -17.22
N ILE A 364 -29.08 -18.65 -16.75
CA ILE A 364 -27.84 -18.76 -17.49
C ILE A 364 -26.95 -19.76 -16.76
N LYS A 365 -26.44 -20.76 -17.47
CA LYS A 365 -25.35 -21.60 -17.00
C LYS A 365 -24.07 -20.78 -17.14
N ILE A 366 -23.37 -20.58 -16.03
CA ILE A 366 -22.24 -19.62 -15.92
C ILE A 366 -20.89 -20.28 -15.68
N ALA A 367 -20.85 -21.61 -15.64
CA ALA A 367 -19.62 -22.35 -15.40
C ALA A 367 -19.67 -23.72 -16.08
N ARG A 368 -18.48 -24.24 -16.41
CA ARG A 368 -18.30 -25.48 -17.19
C ARG A 368 -19.08 -25.48 -18.51
N GLU A 369 -19.05 -24.35 -19.21
CA GLU A 369 -19.59 -24.25 -20.57
C GLU A 369 -18.82 -25.16 -21.53
N ILE A 370 -17.54 -25.46 -21.21
CA ILE A 370 -16.68 -26.41 -21.95
C ILE A 370 -17.31 -27.80 -22.12
N ASP A 371 -18.15 -28.24 -21.18
CA ASP A 371 -18.76 -29.57 -21.21
C ASP A 371 -19.80 -29.70 -22.33
N ASP A 372 -20.39 -28.58 -22.77
CA ASP A 372 -21.44 -28.54 -23.80
C ASP A 372 -20.87 -28.22 -25.20
N VAL A 373 -19.54 -28.07 -25.33
CA VAL A 373 -18.86 -27.63 -26.56
C VAL A 373 -18.70 -28.76 -27.58
N LYS A 374 -19.21 -28.56 -28.79
CA LYS A 374 -19.02 -29.48 -29.93
C LYS A 374 -17.66 -29.26 -30.60
N ARG A 375 -16.71 -30.16 -30.31
CA ARG A 375 -15.30 -30.03 -30.74
C ARG A 375 -15.06 -29.90 -32.25
N ASP A 376 -15.92 -30.49 -33.08
CA ASP A 376 -15.73 -30.58 -34.54
C ASP A 376 -16.65 -29.67 -35.37
N SER A 377 -17.51 -28.88 -34.75
CA SER A 377 -18.41 -27.99 -35.49
C SER A 377 -17.67 -26.79 -36.12
N ARG A 378 -18.19 -26.31 -37.26
CA ARG A 378 -17.77 -25.06 -37.92
C ARG A 378 -18.91 -24.06 -38.04
N ASP A 379 -20.11 -24.42 -37.59
CA ASP A 379 -21.31 -23.62 -37.76
C ASP A 379 -21.42 -22.57 -36.65
N ILE A 380 -21.68 -21.32 -37.03
CA ILE A 380 -21.80 -20.18 -36.09
C ILE A 380 -22.90 -20.43 -35.04
N ILE A 381 -23.87 -21.30 -35.34
CA ILE A 381 -24.98 -21.68 -34.46
C ILE A 381 -24.47 -22.39 -33.18
N ASP A 382 -23.34 -23.08 -33.25
CA ASP A 382 -22.72 -23.74 -32.10
C ASP A 382 -21.80 -22.79 -31.29
N SER A 383 -21.95 -21.47 -31.47
CA SER A 383 -21.32 -20.47 -30.59
C SER A 383 -21.98 -20.46 -29.21
N TYR A 384 -21.18 -20.22 -28.18
CA TYR A 384 -21.65 -20.12 -26.81
C TYR A 384 -21.03 -18.91 -26.12
N ASP A 385 -21.75 -18.40 -25.13
CA ASP A 385 -21.28 -17.32 -24.26
C ASP A 385 -20.53 -17.94 -23.08
N ALA A 386 -19.30 -17.47 -22.84
CA ALA A 386 -18.53 -17.85 -21.67
C ALA A 386 -18.57 -16.71 -20.64
N TYR A 387 -18.63 -17.10 -19.37
CA TYR A 387 -18.67 -16.18 -18.25
C TYR A 387 -17.45 -16.38 -17.35
N VAL A 388 -16.83 -15.29 -16.92
CA VAL A 388 -15.75 -15.35 -15.93
C VAL A 388 -15.97 -14.33 -14.83
N PHE A 389 -15.61 -14.72 -13.62
CA PHE A 389 -15.89 -13.96 -12.41
C PHE A 389 -14.62 -13.62 -11.64
N ARG A 390 -14.65 -12.46 -10.99
CA ARG A 390 -13.60 -12.01 -10.09
C ARG A 390 -14.17 -11.12 -8.99
N ARG A 391 -13.59 -11.23 -7.80
CA ARG A 391 -13.82 -10.27 -6.71
C ARG A 391 -12.67 -9.26 -6.63
N SER A 392 -12.98 -7.97 -6.74
CA SER A 392 -12.00 -6.89 -6.66
C SER A 392 -12.65 -5.57 -6.25
N ASP A 393 -11.97 -4.77 -5.45
CA ASP A 393 -12.48 -3.44 -5.03
C ASP A 393 -12.33 -2.40 -6.15
N ASN A 394 -11.40 -2.64 -7.09
CA ASN A 394 -11.14 -1.78 -8.24
C ASN A 394 -11.62 -2.45 -9.54
N PRO A 395 -11.90 -1.67 -10.61
CA PRO A 395 -12.23 -2.23 -11.91
C PRO A 395 -11.12 -3.16 -12.41
N PRO A 396 -11.39 -4.46 -12.63
CA PRO A 396 -10.40 -5.38 -13.13
C PRO A 396 -10.13 -5.10 -14.61
N GLN A 397 -8.97 -5.54 -15.10
CA GLN A 397 -8.67 -5.41 -16.52
C GLN A 397 -9.51 -6.35 -17.37
N ILE A 398 -9.64 -5.99 -18.63
CA ILE A 398 -10.29 -6.83 -19.63
C ILE A 398 -9.50 -8.15 -19.75
N PRO A 399 -10.14 -9.31 -19.52
CA PRO A 399 -9.48 -10.59 -19.71
C PRO A 399 -9.03 -10.75 -21.18
N THR A 400 -7.92 -11.46 -21.39
CA THR A 400 -7.40 -11.73 -22.73
C THR A 400 -7.04 -13.20 -22.90
N GLY A 401 -7.22 -13.71 -24.11
CA GLY A 401 -7.07 -15.13 -24.40
C GLY A 401 -8.34 -15.92 -24.10
N GLY A 402 -8.27 -17.22 -24.33
CA GLY A 402 -9.42 -18.09 -24.48
C GLY A 402 -9.59 -18.48 -25.95
N SER A 403 -10.05 -19.70 -26.16
CA SER A 403 -10.41 -20.28 -27.45
C SER A 403 -11.74 -21.02 -27.32
N TYR A 404 -12.36 -21.36 -28.45
CA TYR A 404 -13.62 -22.12 -28.44
C TYR A 404 -13.54 -23.43 -27.64
N LEU A 405 -12.39 -24.11 -27.64
CA LEU A 405 -12.18 -25.37 -26.92
C LEU A 405 -11.74 -25.17 -25.45
N SER A 406 -11.29 -23.97 -25.10
CA SER A 406 -10.81 -23.61 -23.76
C SER A 406 -11.17 -22.15 -23.54
N PRO A 407 -12.41 -21.85 -23.10
CA PRO A 407 -12.94 -20.50 -23.02
C PRO A 407 -12.38 -19.71 -21.84
N TYR A 408 -11.30 -20.17 -21.21
CA TYR A 408 -10.73 -19.51 -20.05
C TYR A 408 -9.65 -18.50 -20.48
N PRO A 409 -9.67 -17.28 -19.93
CA PRO A 409 -8.65 -16.29 -20.24
C PRO A 409 -7.28 -16.78 -19.78
N ARG A 410 -6.23 -16.32 -20.47
CA ARG A 410 -4.87 -16.65 -20.09
C ARG A 410 -4.59 -16.11 -18.69
N GLY A 411 -4.08 -16.97 -17.81
CA GLY A 411 -3.45 -16.50 -16.59
C GLY A 411 -2.33 -15.51 -16.97
N GLY A 412 -2.25 -14.38 -16.25
CA GLY A 412 -1.21 -13.38 -16.48
C GLY A 412 0.21 -13.98 -16.46
N SER A 413 1.21 -13.18 -16.85
CA SER A 413 2.57 -13.70 -16.99
C SER A 413 3.19 -13.99 -15.63
N TYR A 414 3.72 -15.20 -15.45
CA TYR A 414 4.50 -15.54 -14.26
C TYR A 414 5.71 -14.61 -14.10
N MET A 415 6.36 -14.25 -15.20
CA MET A 415 7.49 -13.30 -15.17
C MET A 415 7.05 -11.91 -14.74
N ALA A 416 5.86 -11.46 -15.13
CA ALA A 416 5.30 -10.20 -14.65
C ALA A 416 4.95 -10.25 -13.16
N SER A 417 4.44 -11.37 -12.66
CA SER A 417 4.23 -11.58 -11.22
C SER A 417 5.54 -11.54 -10.43
N VAL A 418 6.59 -12.18 -10.93
CA VAL A 418 7.92 -12.12 -10.30
C VAL A 418 8.48 -10.70 -10.33
N ALA A 419 8.39 -10.01 -11.47
CA ALA A 419 8.84 -8.62 -11.59
C ALA A 419 8.05 -7.68 -10.66
N TYR A 420 6.72 -7.86 -10.58
CA TYR A 420 5.86 -7.10 -9.67
C TYR A 420 6.22 -7.37 -8.20
N ALA A 421 6.55 -8.61 -7.83
CA ALA A 421 6.96 -8.96 -6.47
C ALA A 421 8.35 -8.41 -6.08
N LEU A 422 9.23 -8.18 -7.05
CA LEU A 422 10.58 -7.63 -6.82
C LEU A 422 10.60 -6.09 -6.74
N VAL A 423 9.64 -5.42 -7.39
CA VAL A 423 9.55 -3.96 -7.37
C VAL A 423 8.82 -3.51 -6.10
N PRO A 424 9.38 -2.56 -5.33
CA PRO A 424 8.70 -2.04 -4.15
C PRO A 424 7.42 -1.30 -4.57
N ASN A 425 6.27 -1.76 -4.12
CA ASN A 425 5.01 -1.03 -4.29
C ASN A 425 4.82 -0.02 -3.15
N TRP A 426 5.15 1.25 -3.42
CA TRP A 426 5.00 2.34 -2.45
C TRP A 426 3.54 2.74 -2.23
N GLN A 427 2.63 2.45 -3.17
CA GLN A 427 1.21 2.77 -3.06
C GLN A 427 0.53 1.98 -1.94
N LEU A 428 1.05 0.80 -1.59
CA LEU A 428 0.56 0.00 -0.45
C LEU A 428 0.59 0.77 0.88
N PHE A 429 1.53 1.71 1.03
CA PHE A 429 1.71 2.48 2.25
C PHE A 429 0.98 3.83 2.22
N TRP A 430 0.46 4.23 1.06
CA TRP A 430 -0.19 5.51 0.83
C TRP A 430 -1.71 5.38 0.97
N MET A 431 -2.25 5.69 2.15
CA MET A 431 -3.69 5.55 2.45
C MET A 431 -4.42 6.90 2.59
N ALA A 432 -3.91 7.98 1.97
CA ALA A 432 -4.52 9.30 2.06
C ALA A 432 -5.96 9.33 1.50
N ASP A 433 -6.22 8.62 0.39
CA ASP A 433 -7.57 8.53 -0.20
C ASP A 433 -8.57 7.79 0.70
N ALA A 434 -8.14 6.73 1.39
CA ALA A 434 -8.99 6.02 2.34
C ALA A 434 -9.38 6.92 3.53
N LEU A 435 -8.43 7.72 4.03
CA LEU A 435 -8.68 8.71 5.06
C LEU A 435 -9.61 9.83 4.57
N ALA A 436 -9.47 10.25 3.31
CA ALA A 436 -10.32 11.27 2.71
C ALA A 436 -11.81 10.89 2.67
N VAL A 437 -12.12 9.58 2.50
CA VAL A 437 -13.48 9.04 2.49
C VAL A 437 -13.95 8.67 3.93
N LYS A 438 -13.18 9.07 4.96
CA LYS A 438 -13.42 8.74 6.37
C LYS A 438 -13.48 7.23 6.65
N GLN A 439 -12.85 6.41 5.80
CA GLN A 439 -12.78 4.98 6.02
C GLN A 439 -11.77 4.64 7.10
N ARG A 440 -12.08 3.58 7.86
CA ARG A 440 -11.16 3.07 8.87
C ARG A 440 -10.15 2.10 8.30
N ILE A 441 -8.86 2.40 8.44
CA ILE A 441 -7.78 1.48 8.05
C ILE A 441 -7.71 0.37 9.10
N PRO A 442 -7.97 -0.90 8.74
CA PRO A 442 -7.96 -1.99 9.69
C PRO A 442 -6.52 -2.33 10.10
N TRP A 443 -6.29 -2.61 11.38
CA TRP A 443 -4.97 -3.02 11.89
C TRP A 443 -4.46 -4.32 11.26
N THR A 444 -5.35 -5.17 10.75
CA THR A 444 -4.97 -6.36 9.96
C THR A 444 -4.21 -5.98 8.69
N TYR A 445 -4.61 -4.91 8.01
CA TYR A 445 -3.87 -4.39 6.85
C TYR A 445 -2.48 -3.89 7.25
N VAL A 446 -2.38 -3.17 8.36
CA VAL A 446 -1.09 -2.70 8.92
C VAL A 446 -0.19 -3.89 9.26
N ALA A 447 -0.73 -4.96 9.86
CA ALA A 447 0.03 -6.16 10.18
C ALA A 447 0.59 -6.87 8.93
N TRP A 448 -0.21 -6.98 7.86
CA TRP A 448 0.26 -7.49 6.57
C TRP A 448 1.33 -6.59 5.94
N GLY A 449 1.16 -5.27 6.02
CA GLY A 449 2.18 -4.30 5.60
C GLY A 449 3.49 -4.45 6.38
N ALA A 450 3.42 -4.70 7.69
CA ALA A 450 4.58 -4.95 8.53
C ALA A 450 5.31 -6.24 8.11
N ALA A 451 4.56 -7.34 7.90
CA ALA A 451 5.13 -8.60 7.44
C ALA A 451 5.82 -8.44 6.08
N TYR A 452 5.19 -7.72 5.14
CA TYR A 452 5.76 -7.40 3.84
C TYR A 452 7.09 -6.64 3.99
N VAL A 453 7.14 -5.57 4.79
CA VAL A 453 8.38 -4.77 4.95
C VAL A 453 9.47 -5.52 5.68
N ILE A 454 9.15 -6.35 6.66
CA ILE A 454 10.14 -7.21 7.33
C ILE A 454 10.78 -8.17 6.31
N LEU A 455 9.98 -8.86 5.50
CA LEU A 455 10.47 -9.77 4.48
C LEU A 455 11.28 -9.04 3.40
N PHE A 456 10.80 -7.90 2.93
CA PHE A 456 11.49 -7.09 1.93
C PHE A 456 12.84 -6.56 2.46
N THR A 457 12.86 -6.07 3.70
CA THR A 457 14.09 -5.63 4.38
C THR A 457 15.07 -6.79 4.56
N ALA A 458 14.58 -7.98 4.91
CA ALA A 458 15.42 -9.19 5.02
C ALA A 458 16.04 -9.59 3.68
N LEU A 459 15.26 -9.56 2.59
CA LEU A 459 15.75 -9.79 1.23
C LEU A 459 16.85 -8.78 0.86
N LEU A 460 16.62 -7.50 1.13
CA LEU A 460 17.61 -6.44 0.87
C LEU A 460 18.85 -6.57 1.73
N MET A 461 18.73 -7.00 3.00
CA MET A 461 19.88 -7.30 3.84
C MET A 461 20.72 -8.44 3.26
N ILE A 462 20.09 -9.51 2.76
CA ILE A 462 20.80 -10.61 2.09
C ILE A 462 21.51 -10.08 0.84
N LEU A 463 20.83 -9.28 0.01
CA LEU A 463 21.41 -8.65 -1.17
C LEU A 463 22.59 -7.76 -0.80
N ALA A 464 22.50 -6.96 0.27
CA ALA A 464 23.58 -6.11 0.75
C ALA A 464 24.80 -6.92 1.21
N ILE A 465 24.59 -8.07 1.85
CA ILE A 465 25.68 -8.98 2.24
C ILE A 465 26.39 -9.53 1.01
N VAL A 466 25.63 -9.98 0.01
CA VAL A 466 26.19 -10.49 -1.26
C VAL A 466 26.96 -9.38 -1.99
N LEU A 467 26.35 -8.21 -2.15
CA LEU A 467 26.98 -7.07 -2.80
C LEU A 467 28.21 -6.59 -2.05
N PHE A 468 28.24 -6.60 -0.72
CA PHE A 468 29.40 -6.17 0.04
C PHE A 468 30.53 -7.21 0.10
N GLY A 469 30.20 -8.51 0.01
CA GLY A 469 31.15 -9.61 0.08
C GLY A 469 32.34 -9.42 -0.87
N ASP A 470 32.04 -9.14 -2.14
CA ASP A 470 33.05 -8.99 -3.20
C ASP A 470 33.52 -7.54 -3.39
N ARG A 471 33.24 -6.61 -2.46
CA ARG A 471 33.74 -5.23 -2.56
C ARG A 471 35.14 -5.15 -1.94
N GLU A 472 36.07 -4.61 -2.72
CA GLU A 472 37.38 -4.19 -2.24
C GLU A 472 37.22 -2.94 -1.36
N VAL A 473 37.69 -3.01 -0.12
CA VAL A 473 37.64 -1.91 0.85
C VAL A 473 39.06 -1.35 0.93
N GLY A 474 39.33 -0.17 0.34
CA GLY A 474 40.61 0.54 0.50
C GLY A 474 41.46 0.80 -0.76
N LYS A 475 40.87 1.02 -1.94
CA LYS A 475 41.64 1.24 -3.18
C LYS A 475 42.45 2.56 -3.23
N GLN A 476 42.25 3.50 -2.30
CA GLN A 476 42.83 4.85 -2.35
C GLN A 476 44.06 5.09 -1.46
N ILE A 477 44.64 4.08 -0.79
CA ILE A 477 45.83 4.30 0.08
C ILE A 477 47.14 4.22 -0.74
N VAL A 478 47.07 3.92 -2.03
CA VAL A 478 48.25 3.81 -2.91
C VAL A 478 48.07 4.69 -4.13
N GLU A 479 48.17 6.01 -3.94
CA GLU A 479 48.57 6.97 -4.99
C GLU A 479 49.15 8.24 -4.37
#